data_AF-A0A212IZL4-F1
#
_entry.id   AF-A0A212IZL4-F1
#
_cell.length_a   1.000
_cell.length_b   1.000
_cell.length_c   1.000
_cell.angle_alpha   90.00
_cell.angle_beta   90.00
_cell.angle_gamma   90.00
#
_symmetry.space_group_name_H-M   'P 1'
#
loop_
_entity.id
_entity.type
_entity.pdbx_description
1 polymer ?
#
loop_
_entity_poly.entity_id
_entity_poly.type
_entity_poly.pdbx_seq_one_letter_code
_entity_poly.pdbx_strand_id
1 'polypeptide(L)'
;MKRAALSVIFVIMTIASLHAQNNKIYTVKTNSENVRIIVNGSESEESIPFNANRSDTIQLSINVDPLCLEIQTDIDSLKLLIPVDLKYVFNIRKETMQPFVLIINHGLEIDSISFDKAEQDFKLKFAYEKETNNPYLQKLRAEYPIDSIAAIGKTDIEKVRHIASWVHNLWQHDGMNEPKQSNVLYILDQVRQGQRFRCVEYGIVTTACLNAIGLPSRTLSLKTKNVETTPSGAGHVVMEVFLKDLNKWVMVDPQWDAIPYLENTPLNAVEFQEAMTQKKNIDIKSSDIEFNKFQYEAWIYPYLYYFSCKFDNRENIPKEARITINGKTDLMLVPLGAKEPTVFQRRFSINYCIYTNSLSDFYSNPY
;
A
#
# COMPACT_ATOMS: atom_id res chain seq x y z
N MET A 1 -27.65 -20.08 58.65
CA MET A 1 -27.58 -18.86 57.83
C MET A 1 -26.13 -18.46 57.66
N LYS A 2 -25.54 -18.76 56.49
CA LYS A 2 -24.13 -18.53 56.17
C LYS A 2 -23.91 -17.04 55.87
N ARG A 3 -22.89 -16.46 56.50
CA ARG A 3 -22.39 -15.10 56.20
C ARG A 3 -21.69 -15.13 54.85
N ALA A 4 -22.13 -14.27 53.93
CA ALA A 4 -21.46 -14.04 52.66
C ALA A 4 -20.16 -13.28 52.90
N ALA A 5 -19.03 -13.88 52.53
CA ALA A 5 -17.74 -13.20 52.46
C ALA A 5 -17.62 -12.55 51.07
N LEU A 6 -17.71 -11.23 51.03
CA LEU A 6 -17.45 -10.41 49.86
C LEU A 6 -15.94 -10.44 49.59
N SER A 7 -15.50 -11.25 48.63
CA SER A 7 -14.11 -11.27 48.19
C SER A 7 -13.88 -10.09 47.24
N VAL A 8 -13.25 -9.04 47.76
CA VAL A 8 -12.79 -7.90 46.97
C VAL A 8 -11.54 -8.36 46.20
N ILE A 9 -11.68 -8.58 44.90
CA ILE A 9 -10.56 -8.85 44.00
C ILE A 9 -9.85 -7.51 43.74
N PHE A 10 -8.65 -7.37 44.31
CA PHE A 10 -7.74 -6.28 43.94
C PHE A 10 -7.12 -6.61 42.57
N VAL A 11 -7.61 -5.97 41.51
CA VAL A 11 -6.91 -5.93 40.21
C VAL A 11 -5.79 -4.91 40.33
N ILE A 12 -4.56 -5.38 40.52
CA ILE A 12 -3.37 -4.53 40.53
C ILE A 12 -3.04 -4.18 39.06
N MET A 13 -3.52 -3.04 38.58
CA MET A 13 -3.03 -2.46 37.33
C MET A 13 -1.66 -1.82 37.59
N THR A 14 -0.60 -2.46 37.10
CA THR A 14 0.75 -1.89 37.08
C THR A 14 0.96 -1.13 35.78
N ILE A 15 1.01 0.21 35.85
CA ILE A 15 1.45 1.06 34.74
C ILE A 15 2.97 1.10 34.78
N ALA A 16 3.64 0.26 33.99
CA ALA A 16 5.10 0.25 33.89
C ALA A 16 5.56 1.23 32.80
N SER A 17 5.94 2.46 33.20
CA SER A 17 6.64 3.43 32.36
C SER A 17 8.14 3.43 32.68
N LEU A 18 8.92 2.58 32.01
CA LEU A 18 10.37 2.75 31.95
C LEU A 18 10.94 2.42 30.57
N HIS A 19 11.84 3.29 30.13
CA HIS A 19 12.64 3.22 28.90
C HIS A 19 13.90 2.37 29.13
N ALA A 20 14.35 1.71 28.06
CA ALA A 20 15.63 1.02 27.81
C ALA A 20 15.63 -0.53 27.78
N GLN A 21 16.27 -1.04 26.72
CA GLN A 21 16.47 -2.42 26.22
C GLN A 21 15.29 -3.08 25.47
N ASN A 22 15.45 -3.17 24.14
CA ASN A 22 14.43 -3.36 23.09
C ASN A 22 13.82 -4.77 22.95
N ASN A 23 13.46 -5.42 24.05
CA ASN A 23 12.47 -6.49 24.05
C ASN A 23 11.76 -6.45 25.41
N LYS A 24 10.65 -5.73 25.50
CA LYS A 24 9.84 -5.73 26.72
C LYS A 24 9.07 -7.04 26.77
N ILE A 25 9.45 -7.89 27.72
CA ILE A 25 8.79 -9.16 27.99
C ILE A 25 7.74 -8.93 29.07
N TYR A 26 6.48 -9.23 28.74
CA TYR A 26 5.36 -9.20 29.66
C TYR A 26 4.91 -10.63 29.94
N THR A 27 4.37 -10.88 31.12
CA THR A 27 3.83 -12.19 31.49
C THR A 27 2.41 -12.03 31.99
N VAL A 28 1.51 -12.85 31.47
CA VAL A 28 0.10 -12.96 31.85
C VAL A 28 -0.15 -14.43 32.18
N LYS A 29 -0.90 -14.73 33.24
CA LYS A 29 -1.17 -16.08 33.70
C LYS A 29 -2.62 -16.47 33.39
N THR A 30 -2.90 -17.75 33.18
CA THR A 30 -4.27 -18.24 32.95
C THR A 30 -4.43 -19.68 33.41
N ASN A 31 -5.62 -20.10 33.82
CA ASN A 31 -5.97 -21.53 33.90
C ASN A 31 -6.76 -22.00 32.67
N SER A 32 -7.32 -21.05 31.91
CA SER A 32 -8.07 -21.28 30.69
C SER A 32 -7.15 -21.59 29.50
N GLU A 33 -7.71 -22.26 28.49
CA GLU A 33 -7.09 -22.34 27.15
C GLU A 33 -7.54 -21.18 26.27
N ASN A 34 -8.68 -20.55 26.59
CA ASN A 34 -9.18 -19.40 25.88
C ASN A 34 -8.66 -18.12 26.54
N VAL A 35 -8.05 -17.26 25.73
CA VAL A 35 -7.54 -15.95 26.11
C VAL A 35 -8.18 -14.90 25.22
N ARG A 36 -8.63 -13.81 25.84
CA ARG A 36 -9.21 -12.69 25.09
C ARG A 36 -8.12 -11.70 24.73
N ILE A 37 -8.02 -11.41 23.43
CA ILE A 37 -7.09 -10.43 22.87
C ILE A 37 -7.93 -9.31 22.27
N ILE A 38 -7.72 -8.10 22.76
CA ILE A 38 -8.41 -6.89 22.33
C ILE A 38 -7.39 -5.96 21.69
N VAL A 39 -7.60 -5.60 20.43
CA VAL A 39 -6.77 -4.65 19.68
C VAL A 39 -7.62 -3.43 19.37
N ASN A 40 -7.28 -2.28 19.93
CA ASN A 40 -8.02 -1.02 19.75
C ASN A 40 -9.54 -1.13 20.01
N GLY A 41 -9.94 -2.00 20.95
CA GLY A 41 -11.34 -2.24 21.31
C GLY A 41 -12.04 -3.33 20.50
N SER A 42 -11.43 -3.83 19.43
CA SER A 42 -11.91 -5.02 18.71
C SER A 42 -11.48 -6.29 19.47
N GLU A 43 -12.46 -7.05 19.94
CA GLU A 43 -12.26 -8.25 20.75
C GLU A 43 -12.18 -9.51 19.88
N SER A 44 -11.25 -10.38 20.24
CA SER A 44 -11.12 -11.75 19.75
C SER A 44 -10.91 -12.68 20.93
N GLU A 45 -11.54 -13.85 20.89
CA GLU A 45 -11.31 -14.92 21.87
C GLU A 45 -10.54 -16.04 21.17
N GLU A 46 -9.30 -16.23 21.59
CA GLU A 46 -8.36 -17.14 20.94
C GLU A 46 -8.13 -18.37 21.83
N SER A 47 -8.23 -19.56 21.24
CA SER A 47 -7.90 -20.82 21.93
C SER A 47 -6.41 -21.12 21.76
N ILE A 48 -5.66 -21.08 22.86
CA ILE A 48 -4.22 -21.25 22.90
C ILE A 48 -3.87 -22.73 23.14
N PRO A 49 -3.10 -23.36 22.23
CA PRO A 49 -2.71 -24.77 22.36
C PRO A 49 -1.50 -24.94 23.30
N PHE A 50 -1.72 -24.84 24.61
CA PHE A 50 -0.65 -25.06 25.60
C PHE A 50 -0.07 -26.48 25.51
N ASN A 51 1.24 -26.61 25.70
CA ASN A 51 1.95 -27.89 25.69
C ASN A 51 2.89 -28.01 26.90
N ALA A 52 2.98 -29.18 27.50
CA ALA A 52 3.82 -29.42 28.68
C ALA A 52 5.33 -29.42 28.36
N ASN A 53 5.70 -29.74 27.12
CA ASN A 53 7.08 -30.03 26.72
C ASN A 53 7.71 -28.97 25.81
N ARG A 54 6.91 -28.11 25.16
CA ARG A 54 7.41 -27.06 24.26
C ARG A 54 6.60 -25.78 24.34
N SER A 55 7.26 -24.64 24.14
CA SER A 55 6.60 -23.37 23.88
C SER A 55 6.28 -23.25 22.40
N ASP A 56 5.01 -22.95 22.09
CA ASP A 56 4.63 -22.49 20.76
C ASP A 56 4.74 -20.96 20.70
N THR A 57 5.10 -20.43 19.54
CA THR A 57 5.33 -18.99 19.32
C THR A 57 4.53 -18.50 18.12
N ILE A 58 3.80 -17.40 18.30
CA ILE A 58 3.18 -16.65 17.21
C ILE A 58 3.84 -15.27 17.13
N GLN A 59 4.16 -14.83 15.92
CA GLN A 59 4.66 -13.49 15.66
C GLN A 59 3.70 -12.74 14.74
N LEU A 60 3.25 -11.56 15.17
CA LEU A 60 2.36 -10.68 14.42
C LEU A 60 3.03 -9.32 14.23
N SER A 61 2.94 -8.78 13.03
CA SER A 61 3.28 -7.38 12.76
C SER A 61 1.97 -6.60 12.65
N ILE A 62 1.79 -5.60 13.52
CA ILE A 62 0.58 -4.79 13.58
C ILE A 62 1.00 -3.34 13.34
N ASN A 63 0.40 -2.66 12.37
CA ASN A 63 0.71 -1.26 12.07
C ASN A 63 -0.55 -0.40 12.15
N VAL A 64 -1.01 -0.17 13.38
CA VAL A 64 -2.04 0.82 13.73
C VAL A 64 -1.48 1.74 14.80
N ASP A 65 -1.72 3.04 14.73
CA ASP A 65 -1.27 4.00 15.74
C ASP A 65 -2.45 4.88 16.18
N PRO A 66 -2.84 4.87 17.47
CA PRO A 66 -2.27 4.09 18.58
C PRO A 66 -2.49 2.57 18.45
N LEU A 67 -1.55 1.75 18.92
CA LEU A 67 -1.77 0.32 19.16
C LEU A 67 -2.01 0.07 20.65
N CYS A 68 -3.28 0.04 21.04
CA CYS A 68 -3.69 -0.42 22.36
C CYS A 68 -3.95 -1.92 22.31
N LEU A 69 -3.05 -2.71 22.90
CA LEU A 69 -3.22 -4.15 23.07
C LEU A 69 -3.68 -4.45 24.50
N GLU A 70 -4.72 -5.27 24.60
CA GLU A 70 -5.19 -5.80 25.86
C GLU A 70 -5.31 -7.32 25.80
N ILE A 71 -4.72 -8.01 26.77
CA ILE A 71 -4.78 -9.47 26.94
C ILE A 71 -5.51 -9.72 28.26
N GLN A 72 -6.70 -10.31 28.19
CA GLN A 72 -7.53 -10.66 29.34
C GLN A 72 -7.58 -12.17 29.51
N THR A 73 -7.38 -12.62 30.75
CA THR A 73 -7.47 -14.02 31.14
C THR A 73 -8.35 -14.16 32.39
N ASP A 74 -8.54 -15.41 32.84
CA ASP A 74 -9.23 -15.73 34.08
C ASP A 74 -8.44 -15.42 35.36
N ILE A 75 -7.12 -15.16 35.28
CA ILE A 75 -6.27 -14.86 36.44
C ILE A 75 -5.87 -13.39 36.49
N ASP A 76 -5.22 -12.89 35.43
CA ASP A 76 -4.78 -11.51 35.34
C ASP A 76 -5.02 -10.94 33.93
N SER A 77 -4.85 -9.64 33.79
CA SER A 77 -5.07 -8.93 32.53
C SER A 77 -4.02 -7.85 32.37
N LEU A 78 -3.67 -7.59 31.13
CA LEU A 78 -2.64 -6.63 30.75
C LEU A 78 -3.19 -5.72 29.67
N LYS A 79 -3.07 -4.41 29.86
CA LYS A 79 -3.41 -3.40 28.86
C LYS A 79 -2.22 -2.50 28.64
N LEU A 80 -1.80 -2.35 27.39
CA LEU A 80 -0.63 -1.58 27.03
C LEU A 80 -0.92 -0.76 25.78
N LEU A 81 -0.41 0.47 25.78
CA LEU A 81 -0.10 1.16 24.55
C LEU A 81 1.27 0.67 24.09
N ILE A 82 1.32 0.01 22.94
CA ILE A 82 2.55 -0.40 22.28
C ILE A 82 3.00 0.79 21.43
N PRO A 83 4.24 1.31 21.60
CA PRO A 83 4.81 2.30 20.69
C PRO A 83 5.30 1.68 19.39
N VAL A 84 5.21 2.44 18.30
CA VAL A 84 5.69 2.06 16.97
C VAL A 84 7.19 1.71 17.03
N ASP A 85 7.61 0.77 16.18
CA ASP A 85 8.96 0.24 16.02
C ASP A 85 9.54 -0.55 17.19
N LEU A 86 8.68 -0.99 18.11
CA LEU A 86 9.09 -1.84 19.21
C LEU A 86 8.55 -3.25 19.05
N LYS A 87 9.41 -4.20 19.46
CA LYS A 87 9.05 -5.59 19.64
C LYS A 87 8.64 -5.83 21.10
N TYR A 88 7.44 -6.34 21.27
CA TYR A 88 6.88 -6.73 22.55
C TYR A 88 6.67 -8.23 22.56
N VAL A 89 7.10 -8.88 23.65
CA VAL A 89 6.97 -10.32 23.84
C VAL A 89 6.03 -10.56 25.00
N PHE A 90 5.00 -11.36 24.79
CA PHE A 90 3.99 -11.70 25.78
C PHE A 90 4.08 -13.20 26.06
N ASN A 91 4.48 -13.55 27.27
CA ASN A 91 4.47 -14.91 27.76
C ASN A 91 3.13 -15.17 28.46
N ILE A 92 2.27 -15.94 27.82
CA ILE A 92 1.02 -16.39 28.43
C ILE A 92 1.31 -17.73 29.11
N ARG A 93 1.11 -17.81 30.43
CA ARG A 93 1.51 -18.95 31.25
C ARG A 93 0.31 -19.67 31.84
N LYS A 94 0.21 -20.96 31.57
CA LYS A 94 -0.69 -21.89 32.26
C LYS A 94 0.11 -22.79 33.20
N GLU A 95 -0.43 -23.07 34.39
CA GLU A 95 0.26 -23.89 35.39
C GLU A 95 0.63 -25.26 34.81
N THR A 96 1.81 -25.77 35.16
CA THR A 96 2.38 -27.06 34.67
C THR A 96 2.64 -27.15 33.16
N MET A 97 2.40 -26.09 32.39
CA MET A 97 2.62 -26.03 30.94
C MET A 97 3.78 -25.09 30.58
N GLN A 98 4.36 -25.27 29.39
CA GLN A 98 5.27 -24.28 28.82
C GLN A 98 4.50 -23.02 28.40
N PRO A 99 5.12 -21.83 28.45
CA PRO A 99 4.47 -20.60 28.04
C PRO A 99 4.16 -20.63 26.55
N PHE A 100 3.02 -20.05 26.19
CA PHE A 100 2.77 -19.61 24.83
C PHE A 100 3.37 -18.22 24.64
N VAL A 101 4.14 -18.02 23.57
CA VAL A 101 4.88 -16.79 23.32
C VAL A 101 4.22 -16.03 22.18
N LEU A 102 3.60 -14.90 22.47
CA LEU A 102 3.09 -13.98 21.46
C LEU A 102 4.09 -12.83 21.27
N ILE A 103 4.60 -12.67 20.06
CA ILE A 103 5.49 -11.58 19.67
C ILE A 103 4.70 -10.58 18.83
N ILE A 104 4.57 -9.35 19.32
CA ILE A 104 3.99 -8.24 18.55
C ILE A 104 5.13 -7.32 18.11
N ASN A 105 5.31 -7.20 16.80
CA ASN A 105 6.09 -6.13 16.22
C ASN A 105 5.12 -5.00 15.86
N HIS A 106 5.23 -3.87 16.53
CA HIS A 106 4.45 -2.70 16.16
C HIS A 106 5.19 -1.92 15.10
N GLY A 107 4.60 -1.76 13.92
CA GLY A 107 5.22 -1.05 12.79
C GLY A 107 5.44 -1.94 11.56
N LEU A 108 6.11 -1.37 10.57
CA LEU A 108 6.37 -2.00 9.28
C LEU A 108 7.66 -2.84 9.33
N GLU A 109 7.64 -4.01 8.67
CA GLU A 109 8.88 -4.70 8.33
C GLU A 109 9.56 -3.93 7.19
N ILE A 110 10.70 -3.33 7.49
CA ILE A 110 11.37 -2.39 6.58
C ILE A 110 12.32 -3.14 5.64
N ASP A 111 12.01 -3.11 4.34
CA ASP A 111 12.98 -3.44 3.30
C ASP A 111 13.86 -2.25 2.95
N SER A 112 15.13 -2.28 3.36
CA SER A 112 16.13 -1.29 2.90
C SER A 112 16.55 -1.64 1.47
N ILE A 113 16.00 -0.90 0.50
CA ILE A 113 16.31 -1.04 -0.92
C ILE A 113 17.06 0.19 -1.43
N SER A 114 17.79 0.01 -2.53
CA SER A 114 18.48 1.10 -3.22
C SER A 114 18.49 0.86 -4.72
N PHE A 115 18.69 1.94 -5.47
CA PHE A 115 18.69 1.98 -6.94
C PHE A 115 19.90 2.80 -7.41
N ASP A 116 20.38 2.52 -8.62
CA ASP A 116 21.43 3.32 -9.23
C ASP A 116 20.88 4.71 -9.65
N LYS A 117 21.72 5.73 -9.48
CA LYS A 117 21.44 7.13 -9.79
C LYS A 117 22.29 7.65 -10.97
N ALA A 118 23.28 6.91 -11.46
CA ALA A 118 24.33 7.45 -12.32
C ALA A 118 24.16 7.15 -13.82
N GLU A 119 23.56 6.03 -14.22
CA GLU A 119 23.55 5.58 -15.61
C GLU A 119 22.18 5.69 -16.29
N GLN A 120 22.10 6.40 -17.42
CA GLN A 120 20.91 6.45 -18.28
C GLN A 120 21.16 5.72 -19.60
N ASP A 121 20.35 4.71 -19.92
CA ASP A 121 20.28 4.10 -21.25
C ASP A 121 19.29 4.88 -22.13
N PHE A 122 19.84 5.74 -22.98
CA PHE A 122 19.08 6.54 -23.96
C PHE A 122 18.29 5.72 -25.00
N LYS A 123 18.44 4.38 -25.02
CA LYS A 123 17.62 3.49 -25.86
C LYS A 123 16.25 3.24 -25.25
N LEU A 124 16.07 3.41 -23.94
CA LEU A 124 14.79 3.26 -23.26
C LEU A 124 13.93 4.51 -23.48
N LYS A 125 13.04 4.45 -24.48
CA LYS A 125 12.16 5.57 -24.84
C LYS A 125 10.71 5.27 -24.48
N PHE A 126 10.11 6.21 -23.76
CA PHE A 126 8.71 6.18 -23.40
C PHE A 126 7.90 7.07 -24.36
N ALA A 127 6.73 6.59 -24.77
CA ALA A 127 5.77 7.34 -25.55
C ALA A 127 4.63 7.81 -24.66
N TYR A 128 4.26 9.07 -24.82
CA TYR A 128 3.16 9.72 -24.12
C TYR A 128 2.27 10.43 -25.12
N GLU A 129 1.09 10.84 -24.67
CA GLU A 129 0.22 11.71 -25.45
C GLU A 129 0.91 13.04 -25.74
N LYS A 130 1.04 13.39 -27.03
CA LYS A 130 1.69 14.63 -27.48
C LYS A 130 0.70 15.72 -27.86
N GLU A 131 -0.51 15.34 -28.26
CA GLU A 131 -1.54 16.25 -28.76
C GLU A 131 -2.87 16.01 -28.06
N THR A 132 -3.65 17.08 -27.88
CA THR A 132 -5.06 17.00 -27.42
C THR A 132 -6.03 16.49 -28.50
N ASN A 133 -5.50 16.00 -29.63
CA ASN A 133 -6.26 15.59 -30.80
C ASN A 133 -6.62 14.10 -30.83
N ASN A 134 -6.24 13.32 -29.82
CA ASN A 134 -6.66 11.93 -29.72
C ASN A 134 -8.21 11.87 -29.66
N PRO A 135 -8.92 11.36 -30.69
CA PRO A 135 -10.38 11.39 -30.72
C PRO A 135 -11.01 10.58 -29.59
N TYR A 136 -10.29 9.58 -29.08
CA TYR A 136 -10.71 8.81 -27.92
C TYR A 136 -10.77 9.67 -26.66
N LEU A 137 -9.76 10.50 -26.42
CA LEU A 137 -9.70 11.40 -25.27
C LEU A 137 -10.65 12.59 -25.41
N GLN A 138 -10.89 13.07 -26.63
CA GLN A 138 -11.93 14.07 -26.89
C GLN A 138 -13.32 13.52 -26.55
N LYS A 139 -13.62 12.29 -26.98
CA LYS A 139 -14.87 11.60 -26.62
C LYS A 139 -15.00 11.43 -25.10
N LEU A 140 -13.93 11.01 -24.43
CA LEU A 140 -13.89 10.89 -22.98
C LEU A 140 -14.24 12.21 -22.27
N ARG A 141 -13.64 13.33 -22.70
CA ARG A 141 -13.94 14.67 -22.14
C ARG A 141 -15.36 15.15 -22.43
N ALA A 142 -15.93 14.76 -23.57
CA ALA A 142 -17.30 15.12 -23.93
C ALA A 142 -18.34 14.35 -23.09
N GLU A 143 -18.06 13.10 -22.71
CA GLU A 143 -19.02 12.24 -22.01
C GLU A 143 -18.93 12.31 -20.46
N TYR A 144 -17.83 12.84 -19.92
CA TYR A 144 -17.55 12.85 -18.48
C TYR A 144 -17.07 14.23 -18.01
N PRO A 145 -17.35 14.63 -16.75
CA PRO A 145 -17.13 16.01 -16.27
C PRO A 145 -15.65 16.37 -15.99
N ILE A 146 -14.71 15.80 -16.75
CA ILE A 146 -13.26 15.91 -16.52
C ILE A 146 -12.80 17.36 -16.52
N ASP A 147 -13.24 18.16 -17.51
CA ASP A 147 -12.85 19.56 -17.63
C ASP A 147 -13.36 20.39 -16.45
N SER A 148 -14.61 20.17 -16.04
CA SER A 148 -15.22 20.86 -14.91
C SER A 148 -14.54 20.53 -13.59
N ILE A 149 -14.14 19.27 -13.39
CA ILE A 149 -13.41 18.82 -12.19
C ILE A 149 -12.00 19.42 -12.17
N ALA A 150 -11.29 19.36 -13.30
CA ALA A 150 -9.97 19.93 -13.42
C ALA A 150 -9.99 21.46 -13.18
N ALA A 151 -11.00 22.17 -13.66
CA ALA A 151 -11.13 23.62 -13.50
C ALA A 151 -11.25 24.10 -12.04
N ILE A 152 -11.52 23.21 -11.08
CA ILE A 152 -11.50 23.54 -9.64
C ILE A 152 -10.06 23.83 -9.16
N GLY A 153 -9.07 23.15 -9.75
CA GLY A 153 -7.66 23.33 -9.40
C GLY A 153 -6.99 24.46 -10.19
N LYS A 154 -6.21 25.29 -9.49
CA LYS A 154 -5.43 26.40 -10.10
C LYS A 154 -4.06 25.93 -10.57
N THR A 155 -3.50 24.92 -9.91
CA THR A 155 -2.21 24.30 -10.26
C THR A 155 -2.41 22.89 -10.81
N ASP A 156 -1.40 22.35 -11.50
CA ASP A 156 -1.50 20.99 -12.06
C ASP A 156 -1.64 19.92 -10.98
N ILE A 157 -0.96 20.07 -9.84
CA ILE A 157 -1.13 19.16 -8.69
C ILE A 157 -2.55 19.24 -8.07
N GLU A 158 -3.17 20.42 -8.06
CA GLU A 158 -4.56 20.55 -7.60
C GLU A 158 -5.53 19.87 -8.58
N LYS A 159 -5.34 20.02 -9.89
CA LYS A 159 -6.12 19.30 -10.91
C LYS A 159 -6.02 17.79 -10.73
N VAL A 160 -4.79 17.29 -10.50
CA VAL A 160 -4.52 15.88 -10.23
C VAL A 160 -5.31 15.40 -9.02
N ARG A 161 -5.25 16.13 -7.90
CA ARG A 161 -6.01 15.79 -6.69
C ARG A 161 -7.51 15.77 -6.93
N HIS A 162 -8.05 16.76 -7.64
CA HIS A 162 -9.49 16.82 -7.91
C HIS A 162 -9.96 15.65 -8.81
N ILE A 163 -9.19 15.28 -9.83
CA ILE A 163 -9.50 14.14 -10.69
C ILE A 163 -9.38 12.83 -9.91
N ALA A 164 -8.28 12.62 -9.16
CA ALA A 164 -8.08 11.40 -8.37
C ALA A 164 -9.20 11.21 -7.34
N SER A 165 -9.55 12.27 -6.61
CA SER A 165 -10.63 12.24 -5.63
C SER A 165 -12.00 12.03 -6.27
N TRP A 166 -12.26 12.59 -7.45
CA TRP A 166 -13.48 12.29 -8.20
C TRP A 166 -13.56 10.80 -8.57
N VAL A 167 -12.48 10.23 -9.12
CA VAL A 167 -12.44 8.80 -9.51
C VAL A 167 -12.59 7.89 -8.29
N HIS A 168 -11.91 8.20 -7.17
CA HIS A 168 -12.05 7.49 -5.88
C HIS A 168 -13.52 7.32 -5.49
N ASN A 169 -14.30 8.38 -5.64
CA ASN A 169 -15.71 8.42 -5.25
C ASN A 169 -16.68 7.82 -6.27
N LEU A 170 -16.21 7.32 -7.42
CA LEU A 170 -17.09 6.74 -8.43
C LEU A 170 -17.54 5.32 -8.07
N TRP A 171 -16.72 4.54 -7.36
CA TRP A 171 -17.08 3.18 -6.91
C TRP A 171 -16.31 2.79 -5.64
N GLN A 172 -16.80 1.76 -4.95
CA GLN A 172 -16.06 1.08 -3.87
C GLN A 172 -15.20 -0.04 -4.46
N HIS A 173 -13.99 -0.22 -3.97
CA HIS A 173 -13.05 -1.23 -4.47
C HIS A 173 -13.62 -2.65 -4.42
N ASP A 174 -13.46 -3.40 -5.52
CA ASP A 174 -13.71 -4.84 -5.60
C ASP A 174 -12.50 -5.52 -6.25
N GLY A 175 -11.70 -6.21 -5.43
CA GLY A 175 -10.45 -6.86 -5.83
C GLY A 175 -10.61 -8.04 -6.80
N MET A 176 -11.84 -8.54 -7.01
CA MET A 176 -12.12 -9.73 -7.79
C MET A 176 -12.83 -9.46 -9.11
N ASN A 177 -13.37 -8.24 -9.30
CA ASN A 177 -14.13 -7.92 -10.50
C ASN A 177 -13.26 -7.30 -11.59
N GLU A 178 -13.14 -7.98 -12.73
CA GLU A 178 -12.39 -7.50 -13.89
C GLU A 178 -13.33 -7.05 -15.01
N PRO A 179 -13.10 -5.88 -15.63
CA PRO A 179 -13.92 -5.46 -16.76
C PRO A 179 -13.64 -6.33 -17.99
N LYS A 180 -14.67 -6.55 -18.82
CA LYS A 180 -14.50 -7.26 -20.11
C LYS A 180 -13.58 -6.52 -21.07
N GLN A 181 -13.46 -5.20 -20.93
CA GLN A 181 -12.56 -4.36 -21.71
C GLN A 181 -11.84 -3.38 -20.78
N SER A 182 -10.53 -3.28 -20.91
CA SER A 182 -9.70 -2.41 -20.07
C SER A 182 -9.65 -0.94 -20.53
N ASN A 183 -10.57 -0.51 -21.40
CA ASN A 183 -10.59 0.87 -21.88
C ASN A 183 -11.51 1.74 -21.01
N VAL A 184 -11.15 3.00 -20.84
CA VAL A 184 -11.74 3.88 -19.84
C VAL A 184 -13.24 4.17 -20.06
N LEU A 185 -13.66 4.36 -21.32
CA LEU A 185 -15.07 4.60 -21.66
C LEU A 185 -15.95 3.42 -21.24
N TYR A 186 -15.47 2.18 -21.48
CA TYR A 186 -16.16 0.98 -21.05
C TYR A 186 -16.22 0.88 -19.53
N ILE A 187 -15.09 1.07 -18.84
CA ILE A 187 -15.03 0.99 -17.37
C ILE A 187 -16.02 1.97 -16.74
N LEU A 188 -15.99 3.23 -17.16
CA LEU A 188 -16.86 4.27 -16.62
C LEU A 188 -18.35 4.05 -16.92
N ASP A 189 -18.67 3.51 -18.11
CA ASP A 189 -20.05 3.10 -18.44
C ASP A 189 -20.54 1.98 -17.52
N GLN A 190 -19.71 0.98 -17.24
CA GLN A 190 -20.06 -0.10 -16.33
C GLN A 190 -20.19 0.37 -14.88
N VAL A 191 -19.35 1.30 -14.44
CA VAL A 191 -19.47 1.95 -13.12
C VAL A 191 -20.80 2.70 -13.00
N ARG A 192 -21.23 3.44 -14.03
CA ARG A 192 -22.56 4.08 -14.06
C ARG A 192 -23.70 3.08 -13.91
N GLN A 193 -23.49 1.83 -14.31
CA GLN A 193 -24.44 0.72 -14.16
C GLN A 193 -24.28 -0.03 -12.82
N GLY A 194 -23.47 0.48 -11.89
CA GLY A 194 -23.26 -0.05 -10.55
C GLY A 194 -22.15 -1.08 -10.42
N GLN A 195 -21.35 -1.31 -11.47
CA GLN A 195 -20.17 -2.16 -11.36
C GLN A 195 -19.08 -1.50 -10.52
N ARG A 196 -18.24 -2.34 -9.91
CA ARG A 196 -17.13 -1.99 -9.03
C ARG A 196 -15.89 -2.69 -9.52
N PHE A 197 -14.72 -2.10 -9.36
CA PHE A 197 -13.49 -2.65 -9.93
C PHE A 197 -12.29 -2.54 -8.99
N ARG A 198 -11.17 -3.09 -9.43
CA ARG A 198 -9.93 -3.24 -8.67
C ARG A 198 -9.10 -1.97 -8.75
N CYS A 199 -7.95 -1.98 -8.07
CA CYS A 199 -6.90 -0.95 -8.15
C CYS A 199 -6.52 -0.59 -9.59
N VAL A 200 -6.45 -1.61 -10.46
CA VAL A 200 -6.07 -1.47 -11.87
C VAL A 200 -6.95 -0.45 -12.57
N GLU A 201 -8.27 -0.54 -12.37
CA GLU A 201 -9.23 0.31 -13.05
C GLU A 201 -9.23 1.75 -12.50
N TYR A 202 -8.98 1.98 -11.20
CA TYR A 202 -8.78 3.34 -10.67
C TYR A 202 -7.56 4.00 -11.34
N GLY A 203 -6.46 3.26 -11.46
CA GLY A 203 -5.24 3.72 -12.12
C GLY A 203 -5.45 4.04 -13.60
N ILE A 204 -6.13 3.15 -14.35
CA ILE A 204 -6.46 3.36 -15.77
C ILE A 204 -7.33 4.61 -15.95
N VAL A 205 -8.40 4.74 -15.16
CA VAL A 205 -9.33 5.87 -15.28
C VAL A 205 -8.66 7.20 -15.00
N THR A 206 -7.96 7.28 -13.86
CA THR A 206 -7.27 8.52 -13.47
C THR A 206 -6.20 8.91 -14.48
N THR A 207 -5.40 7.94 -14.96
CA THR A 207 -4.36 8.17 -15.96
C THR A 207 -4.94 8.73 -17.26
N ALA A 208 -6.00 8.11 -17.79
CA ALA A 208 -6.62 8.57 -19.03
C ALA A 208 -7.27 9.95 -18.89
N CYS A 209 -7.89 10.25 -17.75
CA CYS A 209 -8.44 11.58 -17.47
C CYS A 209 -7.37 12.67 -17.43
N LEU A 210 -6.22 12.39 -16.80
CA LEU A 210 -5.10 13.33 -16.73
C LEU A 210 -4.42 13.51 -18.10
N ASN A 211 -4.21 12.42 -18.84
CA ASN A 211 -3.73 12.48 -20.22
C ASN A 211 -4.67 13.30 -21.11
N ALA A 212 -6.00 13.21 -20.92
CA ALA A 212 -6.98 13.97 -21.71
C ALA A 212 -6.90 15.49 -21.51
N ILE A 213 -6.45 15.95 -20.33
CA ILE A 213 -6.24 17.38 -20.04
C ILE A 213 -4.78 17.82 -20.25
N GLY A 214 -3.94 16.97 -20.86
CA GLY A 214 -2.57 17.30 -21.25
C GLY A 214 -1.53 17.17 -20.13
N LEU A 215 -1.83 16.42 -19.07
CA LEU A 215 -0.87 16.07 -18.02
C LEU A 215 -0.29 14.68 -18.28
N PRO A 216 0.98 14.57 -18.71
CA PRO A 216 1.58 13.28 -19.03
C PRO A 216 1.55 12.34 -17.83
N SER A 217 0.86 11.22 -18.00
CA SER A 217 0.54 10.30 -16.93
C SER A 217 0.76 8.86 -17.37
N ARG A 218 1.07 7.99 -16.41
CA ARG A 218 1.23 6.55 -16.62
C ARG A 218 0.69 5.76 -15.44
N THR A 219 0.22 4.55 -15.72
CA THR A 219 -0.01 3.58 -14.64
C THR A 219 1.32 3.04 -14.11
N LEU A 220 1.37 2.75 -12.82
CA LEU A 220 2.51 2.19 -12.15
C LEU A 220 2.08 0.91 -11.42
N SER A 221 2.64 -0.22 -11.82
CA SER A 221 2.41 -1.49 -11.15
C SER A 221 3.46 -1.73 -10.07
N LEU A 222 3.01 -1.74 -8.82
CA LEU A 222 3.78 -2.06 -7.63
C LEU A 222 3.71 -3.56 -7.34
N LYS A 223 4.78 -4.15 -6.82
CA LYS A 223 4.85 -5.59 -6.48
C LYS A 223 5.67 -5.81 -5.23
N THR A 224 5.24 -6.80 -4.46
CA THR A 224 5.93 -7.19 -3.22
C THR A 224 7.25 -7.91 -3.49
N LYS A 225 8.15 -7.89 -2.51
CA LYS A 225 9.42 -8.64 -2.56
C LYS A 225 9.23 -10.13 -2.88
N ASN A 226 8.19 -10.74 -2.30
CA ASN A 226 7.86 -12.15 -2.42
C ASN A 226 6.90 -12.47 -3.59
N VAL A 227 6.82 -11.59 -4.61
CA VAL A 227 5.87 -11.66 -5.73
C VAL A 227 5.79 -13.01 -6.45
N GLU A 228 6.90 -13.74 -6.58
CA GLU A 228 6.88 -15.05 -7.25
C GLU A 228 6.20 -16.14 -6.40
N THR A 229 6.19 -15.97 -5.07
CA THR A 229 5.77 -16.99 -4.11
C THR A 229 4.45 -16.67 -3.40
N THR A 230 3.93 -15.46 -3.50
CA THR A 230 2.63 -15.08 -2.94
C THR A 230 1.50 -15.53 -3.88
N PRO A 231 0.51 -16.33 -3.44
CA PRO A 231 -0.51 -16.88 -4.35
C PRO A 231 -1.50 -15.83 -4.90
N SER A 232 -1.74 -14.76 -4.14
CA SER A 232 -2.71 -13.70 -4.48
C SER A 232 -2.37 -12.40 -3.75
N GLY A 233 -2.69 -11.25 -4.33
CA GLY A 233 -2.49 -9.95 -3.69
C GLY A 233 -1.02 -9.52 -3.63
N ALA A 234 -0.20 -9.97 -4.58
CA ALA A 234 1.23 -9.63 -4.61
C ALA A 234 1.54 -8.34 -5.39
N GLY A 235 0.51 -7.65 -5.88
CA GLY A 235 0.65 -6.43 -6.64
C GLY A 235 -0.47 -5.43 -6.34
N HIS A 236 -0.16 -4.17 -6.57
CA HIS A 236 -1.08 -3.05 -6.49
C HIS A 236 -0.82 -2.10 -7.66
N VAL A 237 -1.84 -1.42 -8.15
CA VAL A 237 -1.69 -0.46 -9.25
C VAL A 237 -2.03 0.93 -8.73
N VAL A 238 -1.07 1.82 -8.88
CA VAL A 238 -1.22 3.27 -8.69
C VAL A 238 -0.95 3.95 -10.01
N MET A 239 -0.85 5.28 -10.02
CA MET A 239 -0.42 6.02 -11.20
C MET A 239 0.64 7.07 -10.85
N GLU A 240 1.38 7.49 -11.86
CA GLU A 240 2.30 8.62 -11.75
C GLU A 240 1.98 9.67 -12.81
N VAL A 241 2.06 10.94 -12.41
CA VAL A 241 1.89 12.10 -13.28
C VAL A 241 3.17 12.93 -13.29
N PHE A 242 3.59 13.40 -14.46
CA PHE A 242 4.72 14.31 -14.58
C PHE A 242 4.24 15.76 -14.45
N LEU A 243 4.68 16.41 -13.38
CA LEU A 243 4.41 17.82 -13.13
C LEU A 243 5.54 18.67 -13.70
N LYS A 244 5.22 19.49 -14.71
CA LYS A 244 6.20 20.28 -15.47
C LYS A 244 6.84 21.38 -14.64
N ASP A 245 6.06 22.01 -13.77
CA ASP A 245 6.50 23.04 -12.83
C ASP A 245 7.50 22.50 -11.80
N LEU A 246 7.37 21.23 -11.42
CA LEU A 246 8.31 20.55 -10.53
C LEU A 246 9.41 19.79 -11.29
N ASN A 247 9.28 19.63 -12.62
CA ASN A 247 10.10 18.76 -13.45
C ASN A 247 10.25 17.35 -12.83
N LYS A 248 9.13 16.76 -12.39
CA LYS A 248 9.12 15.60 -11.52
C LYS A 248 7.90 14.71 -11.72
N TRP A 249 8.12 13.39 -11.64
CA TRP A 249 7.05 12.40 -11.50
C TRP A 249 6.50 12.38 -10.07
N VAL A 250 5.19 12.28 -9.93
CA VAL A 250 4.47 12.25 -8.65
C VAL A 250 3.55 11.03 -8.62
N MET A 251 3.63 10.25 -7.54
CA MET A 251 2.74 9.12 -7.29
C MET A 251 1.37 9.62 -6.82
N VAL A 252 0.33 8.98 -7.34
CA VAL A 252 -1.06 9.18 -6.92
C VAL A 252 -1.70 7.80 -6.81
N ASP A 253 -2.31 7.51 -5.66
CA ASP A 253 -3.12 6.31 -5.47
C ASP A 253 -4.61 6.68 -5.49
N PRO A 254 -5.28 6.58 -6.66
CA PRO A 254 -6.69 6.94 -6.79
C PRO A 254 -7.66 5.96 -6.11
N GLN A 255 -7.21 4.77 -5.69
CA GLN A 255 -8.06 3.87 -4.88
C GLN A 255 -8.19 4.36 -3.44
N TRP A 256 -7.19 5.07 -2.94
CA TRP A 256 -7.13 5.55 -1.56
C TRP A 256 -7.27 7.08 -1.46
N ASP A 257 -7.51 7.76 -2.58
CA ASP A 257 -7.40 9.22 -2.71
C ASP A 257 -6.13 9.76 -2.02
N ALA A 258 -4.96 9.19 -2.33
CA ALA A 258 -3.73 9.46 -1.59
C ALA A 258 -2.61 9.99 -2.48
N ILE A 259 -2.00 11.10 -2.05
CA ILE A 259 -0.77 11.67 -2.64
C ILE A 259 0.25 11.90 -1.52
N PRO A 260 1.40 11.20 -1.52
CA PRO A 260 2.43 11.36 -0.49
C PRO A 260 3.28 12.62 -0.71
N TYR A 261 3.66 13.27 0.40
CA TYR A 261 4.47 14.48 0.44
C TYR A 261 5.58 14.36 1.49
N LEU A 262 6.73 14.96 1.21
CA LEU A 262 7.77 15.25 2.20
C LEU A 262 8.03 16.76 2.18
N GLU A 263 7.90 17.42 3.33
CA GLU A 263 8.18 18.86 3.47
C GLU A 263 7.48 19.72 2.38
N ASN A 264 6.19 19.44 2.13
CA ASN A 264 5.36 20.05 1.08
C ASN A 264 5.73 19.72 -0.38
N THR A 265 6.71 18.87 -0.63
CA THR A 265 7.05 18.38 -1.97
C THR A 265 6.37 17.03 -2.22
N PRO A 266 5.58 16.87 -3.29
CA PRO A 266 4.99 15.58 -3.62
C PRO A 266 6.07 14.57 -4.03
N LEU A 267 5.85 13.30 -3.72
CA LEU A 267 6.82 12.22 -3.93
C LEU A 267 6.41 11.32 -5.10
N ASN A 268 7.40 10.79 -5.83
CA ASN A 268 7.19 9.57 -6.61
C ASN A 268 7.21 8.33 -5.72
N ALA A 269 6.91 7.16 -6.29
CA ALA A 269 6.78 5.93 -5.52
C ALA A 269 8.09 5.48 -4.85
N VAL A 270 9.24 5.67 -5.51
CA VAL A 270 10.56 5.32 -4.95
C VAL A 270 10.95 6.26 -3.81
N GLU A 271 10.71 7.56 -3.96
CA GLU A 271 10.98 8.53 -2.89
C GLU A 271 10.05 8.31 -1.69
N PHE A 272 8.79 7.94 -1.93
CA PHE A 272 7.86 7.58 -0.85
C PHE A 272 8.36 6.35 -0.08
N GLN A 273 8.78 5.31 -0.81
CA GLN A 273 9.42 4.12 -0.24
C GLN A 273 10.65 4.47 0.60
N GLU A 274 11.56 5.31 0.06
CA GLU A 274 12.78 5.72 0.75
C GLU A 274 12.45 6.53 2.02
N ALA A 275 11.51 7.48 1.92
CA ALA A 275 11.08 8.30 3.05
C ALA A 275 10.47 7.45 4.18
N MET A 276 9.66 6.44 3.84
CA MET A 276 9.07 5.52 4.82
C MET A 276 10.14 4.66 5.51
N THR A 277 11.08 4.12 4.71
CA THR A 277 12.24 3.35 5.20
C THR A 277 13.08 4.16 6.18
N GLN A 278 13.30 5.43 5.87
CA GLN A 278 14.09 6.37 6.68
C GLN A 278 13.28 7.00 7.82
N LYS A 279 12.00 6.60 8.00
CA LYS A 279 11.10 7.11 9.04
C LYS A 279 10.99 8.64 9.03
N LYS A 280 10.96 9.23 7.83
CA LYS A 280 10.74 10.68 7.68
C LYS A 280 9.29 11.02 7.99
N ASN A 281 9.05 12.27 8.39
CA ASN A 281 7.70 12.77 8.61
C ASN A 281 7.01 13.05 7.27
N ILE A 282 6.38 12.01 6.71
CA ILE A 282 5.61 12.08 5.47
C ILE A 282 4.23 12.66 5.77
N ASP A 283 3.72 13.50 4.88
CA ASP A 283 2.31 13.88 4.86
C ASP A 283 1.60 13.14 3.72
N ILE A 284 0.33 12.80 3.88
CA ILE A 284 -0.46 12.19 2.80
C ILE A 284 -1.73 13.02 2.64
N LYS A 285 -1.81 13.70 1.49
CA LYS A 285 -2.97 14.53 1.18
C LYS A 285 -4.06 13.64 0.59
N SER A 286 -5.21 13.65 1.27
CA SER A 286 -6.45 12.99 0.86
C SER A 286 -7.63 13.92 1.09
N SER A 287 -8.69 13.78 0.28
CA SER A 287 -9.98 14.44 0.50
C SER A 287 -11.01 13.48 1.10
N ASP A 288 -10.64 12.21 1.28
CA ASP A 288 -11.45 11.20 1.94
C ASP A 288 -11.41 11.40 3.46
N ILE A 289 -12.58 11.61 4.06
CA ILE A 289 -12.74 11.83 5.50
C ILE A 289 -12.47 10.56 6.32
N GLU A 290 -12.56 9.39 5.70
CA GLU A 290 -12.28 8.10 6.32
C GLU A 290 -10.80 7.69 6.16
N PHE A 291 -10.00 8.51 5.46
CA PHE A 291 -8.60 8.20 5.22
C PHE A 291 -7.80 8.10 6.52
N ASN A 292 -7.15 6.95 6.72
CA ASN A 292 -6.22 6.72 7.82
C ASN A 292 -4.80 6.56 7.27
N LYS A 293 -3.95 7.56 7.55
CA LYS A 293 -2.54 7.60 7.10
C LYS A 293 -1.76 6.35 7.51
N PHE A 294 -1.82 5.96 8.78
CA PHE A 294 -1.03 4.83 9.29
C PHE A 294 -1.47 3.50 8.68
N GLN A 295 -2.79 3.31 8.50
CA GLN A 295 -3.35 2.15 7.82
C GLN A 295 -2.89 2.10 6.36
N TYR A 296 -2.93 3.23 5.65
CA TYR A 296 -2.49 3.28 4.26
C TYR A 296 -0.99 3.00 4.15
N GLU A 297 -0.15 3.64 4.98
CA GLU A 297 1.29 3.37 5.05
C GLU A 297 1.58 1.90 5.34
N ALA A 298 0.88 1.30 6.30
CA ALA A 298 0.96 -0.14 6.59
C ALA A 298 0.72 -1.00 5.35
N TRP A 299 -0.33 -0.65 4.63
CA TRP A 299 -0.88 -1.43 3.55
C TRP A 299 -0.08 -1.28 2.25
N ILE A 300 0.37 -0.07 1.93
CA ILE A 300 1.06 0.23 0.68
C ILE A 300 2.53 -0.21 0.70
N TYR A 301 3.19 -0.12 1.85
CA TYR A 301 4.63 -0.30 1.96
C TYR A 301 5.14 -1.64 1.40
N PRO A 302 4.51 -2.81 1.67
CA PRO A 302 4.98 -4.08 1.12
C PRO A 302 5.01 -4.11 -0.41
N TYR A 303 4.19 -3.31 -1.10
CA TYR A 303 4.15 -3.26 -2.56
C TYR A 303 5.25 -2.36 -3.15
N LEU A 304 5.83 -1.45 -2.37
CA LEU A 304 6.88 -0.53 -2.78
C LEU A 304 8.25 -1.24 -2.85
N TYR A 305 8.35 -2.30 -3.66
CA TYR A 305 9.60 -3.06 -3.81
C TYR A 305 10.03 -3.18 -5.28
N TYR A 306 9.19 -3.76 -6.15
CA TYR A 306 9.39 -3.70 -7.59
C TYR A 306 8.37 -2.77 -8.23
N PHE A 307 8.84 -1.95 -9.17
CA PHE A 307 8.03 -0.93 -9.84
C PHE A 307 8.06 -1.20 -11.33
N SER A 308 6.92 -1.24 -12.01
CA SER A 308 6.92 -1.38 -13.48
C SER A 308 5.92 -0.49 -14.16
N CYS A 309 6.32 0.08 -15.30
CA CYS A 309 5.49 0.92 -16.15
C CYS A 309 5.66 0.53 -17.62
N LYS A 310 4.73 0.97 -18.46
CA LYS A 310 4.75 0.67 -19.90
C LYS A 310 5.66 1.62 -20.65
N PHE A 311 6.29 1.15 -21.72
CA PHE A 311 6.98 2.03 -22.66
C PHE A 311 5.98 2.90 -23.44
N ASP A 312 4.80 2.39 -23.76
CA ASP A 312 3.75 3.13 -24.44
C ASP A 312 2.62 3.49 -23.48
N ASN A 313 2.53 4.77 -23.13
CA ASN A 313 1.53 5.34 -22.22
C ASN A 313 0.51 6.22 -22.97
N ARG A 314 0.41 6.05 -24.29
CA ARG A 314 -0.67 6.65 -25.10
C ARG A 314 -1.96 5.85 -24.93
N GLU A 315 -3.09 6.53 -25.10
CA GLU A 315 -4.41 6.04 -24.78
C GLU A 315 -5.09 5.42 -26.02
N ASN A 316 -5.72 4.26 -25.82
CA ASN A 316 -6.47 3.53 -26.84
C ASN A 316 -5.67 3.18 -28.12
N ILE A 317 -4.38 2.85 -27.98
CA ILE A 317 -3.53 2.42 -29.10
C ILE A 317 -3.73 0.92 -29.43
N PRO A 318 -3.99 0.56 -30.71
CA PRO A 318 -4.04 -0.83 -31.17
C PRO A 318 -2.76 -1.58 -30.84
N LYS A 319 -2.86 -2.89 -30.54
CA LYS A 319 -1.73 -3.70 -30.08
C LYS A 319 -0.53 -3.67 -31.04
N GLU A 320 -0.80 -3.64 -32.33
CA GLU A 320 0.17 -3.66 -33.43
C GLU A 320 0.92 -2.33 -33.55
N ALA A 321 0.34 -1.23 -33.07
CA ALA A 321 0.92 0.11 -33.09
C ALA A 321 1.61 0.49 -31.77
N ARG A 322 1.60 -0.41 -30.78
CA ARG A 322 2.25 -0.20 -29.48
C ARG A 322 3.77 -0.25 -29.64
N ILE A 323 4.43 0.72 -29.04
CA ILE A 323 5.88 0.76 -28.98
C ILE A 323 6.37 -0.33 -28.01
N THR A 324 7.34 -1.11 -28.48
CA THR A 324 8.04 -2.13 -27.67
C THR A 324 9.54 -1.94 -27.84
N ILE A 325 10.30 -2.38 -26.83
CA ILE A 325 11.76 -2.38 -26.86
C ILE A 325 12.20 -3.83 -26.72
N ASN A 326 12.94 -4.34 -27.70
CA ASN A 326 13.35 -5.76 -27.76
C ASN A 326 12.16 -6.75 -27.59
N GLY A 327 10.99 -6.39 -28.14
CA GLY A 327 9.75 -7.16 -28.01
C GLY A 327 9.10 -7.14 -26.62
N LYS A 328 9.59 -6.31 -25.69
CA LYS A 328 9.05 -6.11 -24.35
C LYS A 328 8.21 -4.84 -24.28
N THR A 329 7.13 -4.87 -23.51
CA THR A 329 6.16 -3.76 -23.41
C THR A 329 6.39 -2.88 -22.19
N ASP A 330 7.08 -3.41 -21.18
CA ASP A 330 7.18 -2.80 -19.86
C ASP A 330 8.65 -2.72 -19.42
N LEU A 331 8.98 -1.69 -18.63
CA LEU A 331 10.23 -1.57 -17.88
C LEU A 331 9.93 -1.86 -16.42
N MET A 332 10.74 -2.70 -15.78
CA MET A 332 10.68 -2.96 -14.34
C MET A 332 11.94 -2.46 -13.66
N LEU A 333 11.77 -1.55 -12.71
CA LEU A 333 12.79 -1.13 -11.78
C LEU A 333 12.92 -2.15 -10.65
N VAL A 334 14.13 -2.66 -10.48
CA VAL A 334 14.52 -3.72 -9.56
C VAL A 334 15.59 -3.19 -8.61
N PRO A 335 15.43 -3.36 -7.28
CA PRO A 335 16.45 -2.94 -6.33
C PRO A 335 17.81 -3.57 -6.60
N LEU A 336 18.88 -2.84 -6.29
CA LEU A 336 20.24 -3.36 -6.37
C LEU A 336 20.39 -4.63 -5.51
N GLY A 337 20.93 -5.69 -6.10
CA GLY A 337 21.11 -6.99 -5.46
C GLY A 337 19.83 -7.84 -5.32
N ALA A 338 18.65 -7.31 -5.69
CA ALA A 338 17.44 -8.09 -5.74
C ALA A 338 17.39 -8.98 -6.98
N LYS A 339 16.66 -10.10 -6.86
CA LYS A 339 16.38 -10.98 -8.00
C LYS A 339 15.39 -10.30 -8.94
N GLU A 340 15.65 -10.35 -10.24
CA GLU A 340 14.66 -10.01 -11.27
C GLU A 340 13.51 -11.04 -11.23
N PRO A 341 12.27 -10.61 -10.92
CA PRO A 341 11.16 -11.56 -10.79
C PRO A 341 10.69 -12.01 -12.17
N THR A 342 10.58 -13.31 -12.37
CA THR A 342 10.21 -13.97 -13.63
C THR A 342 8.81 -14.56 -13.61
N VAL A 343 8.18 -14.65 -12.43
CA VAL A 343 6.82 -15.17 -12.25
C VAL A 343 6.04 -14.24 -11.31
N PHE A 344 4.81 -13.92 -11.67
CA PHE A 344 3.85 -13.19 -10.83
C PHE A 344 2.87 -14.18 -10.22
N GLN A 345 2.77 -14.16 -8.89
CA GLN A 345 1.85 -14.97 -8.09
C GLN A 345 1.84 -16.46 -8.41
N ARG A 346 3.03 -17.08 -8.49
CA ARG A 346 3.25 -18.51 -8.83
C ARG A 346 2.78 -18.95 -10.21
N ARG A 347 2.04 -18.12 -10.95
CA ARG A 347 1.24 -18.54 -12.10
C ARG A 347 1.59 -17.82 -13.39
N PHE A 348 1.78 -16.50 -13.35
CA PHE A 348 1.85 -15.69 -14.56
C PHE A 348 3.30 -15.35 -14.91
N SER A 349 3.80 -15.78 -16.06
CA SER A 349 5.17 -15.47 -16.48
C SER A 349 5.37 -13.96 -16.71
N ILE A 350 6.43 -13.39 -16.14
CA ILE A 350 6.88 -12.02 -16.40
C ILE A 350 7.91 -12.05 -17.54
N ASN A 351 7.44 -12.37 -18.75
CA ASN A 351 8.28 -12.42 -19.95
C ASN A 351 8.16 -11.14 -20.80
N TYR A 352 7.46 -10.13 -20.32
CA TYR A 352 7.13 -8.90 -21.06
C TYR A 352 7.92 -7.66 -20.56
N CYS A 353 8.79 -7.82 -19.56
CA CYS A 353 9.60 -6.75 -18.97
C CYS A 353 11.04 -6.74 -19.49
N ILE A 354 11.61 -5.55 -19.60
CA ILE A 354 13.05 -5.28 -19.44
C ILE A 354 13.27 -4.90 -17.97
N TYR A 355 14.37 -5.32 -17.38
CA TYR A 355 14.74 -4.92 -16.02
C TYR A 355 15.81 -3.83 -16.05
N THR A 356 15.71 -2.90 -15.11
CA THR A 356 16.73 -1.89 -14.82
C THR A 356 16.84 -1.72 -13.30
N ASN A 357 17.98 -1.26 -12.83
CA ASN A 357 18.14 -0.74 -11.46
C ASN A 357 18.35 0.77 -11.44
N SER A 358 18.33 1.44 -12.60
CA SER A 358 18.56 2.88 -12.74
C SER A 358 17.28 3.70 -12.57
N LEU A 359 17.34 4.68 -11.66
CA LEU A 359 16.27 5.68 -11.52
C LEU A 359 16.19 6.61 -12.73
N SER A 360 17.31 6.89 -13.39
CA SER A 360 17.32 7.81 -14.54
C SER A 360 16.70 7.19 -15.79
N ASP A 361 16.75 5.86 -15.91
CA ASP A 361 15.98 5.10 -16.90
C ASP A 361 14.49 5.14 -16.58
N PHE A 362 14.13 4.82 -15.33
CA PHE A 362 12.74 4.61 -14.94
C PHE A 362 11.93 5.91 -14.83
N TYR A 363 12.58 6.99 -14.38
CA TYR A 363 12.00 8.31 -14.20
C TYR A 363 12.42 9.30 -15.30
N SER A 364 12.68 8.80 -16.51
CA SER A 364 12.93 9.65 -17.67
C SER A 364 11.81 10.67 -17.88
N ASN A 365 12.16 11.88 -18.28
CA ASN A 365 11.16 12.91 -18.60
C ASN A 365 10.30 12.50 -19.81
N PRO A 366 9.00 12.82 -19.83
CA PRO A 366 8.17 12.62 -21.00
C PRO A 366 8.59 13.59 -22.13
N TYR A 367 8.87 13.06 -23.33
CA TYR A 367 9.30 13.81 -24.53
C TYR A 367 8.20 13.95 -25.59
#